data_AF-A0A0X8D1E8-F1
#
_entry.id   AF-A0A0X8D1E8-F1
#
_cell.length_a   1.000
_cell.length_b   1.000
_cell.length_c   1.000
_cell.angle_alpha   90.00
_cell.angle_beta   90.00
_cell.angle_gamma   90.00
#
_symmetry.space_group_name_H-M   'P 1'
#
loop_
_entity.id
_entity.type
_entity.pdbx_description
1 polymer ?
#
loop_
_entity_poly.entity_id
_entity_poly.type
_entity_poly.pdbx_seq_one_letter_code
_entity_poly.pdbx_strand_id
1 'polypeptide(L)'
;MDEERHEEKKTTNQEPLEEVAGIRMANARVPRFLVFTYIALAVWAIGYSVLAQPVNERTEDTAGNKPVDGKVIVQQHCLGCHHLTKERLVGPGLEGVGKRLPGEKLTEVLLNGRGAMPSLPNQGLDSEQIKAVEKYLRTL
;
A
#
# COMPACT_ATOMS: atom_id res chain seq x y z
N MET A 1 62.00 55.58 35.52
CA MET A 1 60.86 56.40 35.11
C MET A 1 60.45 55.97 33.72
N ASP A 2 59.47 55.12 33.48
CA ASP A 2 58.56 54.26 34.26
C ASP A 2 58.10 53.23 33.19
N GLU A 3 58.06 51.93 33.46
CA GLU A 3 56.83 51.24 33.93
C GLU A 3 55.70 51.45 32.88
N GLU A 4 55.21 50.49 32.10
CA GLU A 4 54.88 49.11 32.41
C GLU A 4 54.68 48.25 31.14
N ARG A 5 55.17 47.03 31.25
CA ARG A 5 54.72 45.79 30.59
C ARG A 5 53.23 45.58 30.85
N HIS A 6 52.41 45.26 29.84
CA HIS A 6 51.27 44.33 29.93
C HIS A 6 50.81 43.99 28.50
N GLU A 7 51.32 42.90 27.93
CA GLU A 7 50.62 41.59 27.85
C GLU A 7 49.46 41.57 26.86
N GLU A 8 49.79 41.14 25.65
CA GLU A 8 48.87 40.77 24.58
C GLU A 8 48.02 39.56 25.01
N LYS A 9 46.83 39.80 25.55
CA LYS A 9 45.90 38.71 25.94
C LYS A 9 45.19 38.17 24.70
N LYS A 10 45.83 37.21 24.02
CA LYS A 10 45.20 36.35 23.01
C LYS A 10 44.13 35.49 23.70
N THR A 11 42.88 35.92 23.60
CA THR A 11 41.72 35.19 24.13
C THR A 11 41.48 33.93 23.31
N THR A 12 42.11 32.83 23.73
CA THR A 12 41.77 31.48 23.29
C THR A 12 40.37 31.16 23.82
N ASN A 13 39.34 31.38 22.99
CA ASN A 13 38.03 30.76 23.19
C ASN A 13 38.15 29.31 22.71
N GLN A 14 38.43 28.40 23.62
CA GLN A 14 38.44 26.97 23.34
C GLN A 14 37.53 26.28 24.35
N GLU A 15 36.29 26.02 23.92
CA GLU A 15 35.31 25.24 24.67
C GLU A 15 35.84 23.79 24.84
N PRO A 16 35.59 23.15 26.00
CA PRO A 16 36.15 21.85 26.30
C PRO A 16 35.52 20.78 25.39
N LEU A 17 36.35 20.17 24.53
CA LEU A 17 35.96 19.05 23.70
C LEU A 17 35.75 17.82 24.59
N GLU A 18 34.51 17.36 24.71
CA GLU A 18 34.18 16.12 25.44
C GLU A 18 34.72 14.93 24.64
N GLU A 19 35.75 14.27 25.17
CA GLU A 19 36.39 13.12 24.56
C GLU A 19 35.68 11.84 25.03
N VAL A 20 34.78 11.32 24.19
CA VAL A 20 34.09 10.05 24.45
C VAL A 20 34.62 9.02 23.45
N ALA A 21 35.24 7.96 23.96
CA ALA A 21 35.79 6.84 23.17
C ALA A 21 36.81 7.24 22.07
N GLY A 22 37.65 8.25 22.32
CA GLY A 22 38.72 8.67 21.40
C GLY A 22 38.26 9.43 20.15
N ILE A 23 36.97 9.75 20.04
CA ILE A 23 36.40 10.58 18.97
C ILE A 23 36.18 11.99 19.52
N ARG A 24 36.92 12.97 18.99
CA ARG A 24 36.71 14.38 19.33
C ARG A 24 35.50 14.90 18.58
N MET A 25 34.39 15.11 19.29
CA MET A 25 33.20 15.76 18.75
C MET A 25 33.27 17.26 19.06
N ALA A 26 33.39 18.07 18.01
CA ALA A 26 33.19 19.51 18.15
C ALA A 26 31.68 19.80 18.19
N ASN A 27 31.25 20.71 19.07
CA ASN A 27 29.89 21.24 19.10
C ASN A 27 29.65 22.14 17.87
N ALA A 28 29.51 21.53 16.70
CA ALA A 28 29.31 22.22 15.44
C ALA A 28 27.85 22.63 15.29
N ARG A 29 27.61 23.91 14.99
CA ARG A 29 26.25 24.43 14.73
C ARG A 29 25.68 23.73 13.51
N VAL A 30 24.51 23.11 13.66
CA VAL A 30 23.84 22.39 12.57
C VAL A 30 23.62 23.34 11.39
N PRO A 31 24.02 22.95 10.16
CA PRO A 31 23.75 23.73 8.95
C PRO A 31 22.26 24.04 8.81
N ARG A 32 21.94 25.30 8.50
CA ARG A 32 20.54 25.76 8.40
C ARG A 32 19.72 24.92 7.41
N PHE A 33 20.30 24.48 6.30
CA PHE A 33 19.61 23.65 5.31
C PHE A 33 19.15 22.29 5.87
N LEU A 34 19.95 21.66 6.75
CA LEU A 34 19.58 20.38 7.39
C LEU A 34 18.40 20.56 8.34
N VAL A 35 18.35 21.69 9.06
CA VAL A 35 17.21 22.03 9.91
C VAL A 35 15.94 22.20 9.07
N PHE A 36 16.01 22.94 7.95
CA PHE A 36 14.86 23.10 7.06
C PHE A 36 14.39 21.76 6.47
N THR A 37 15.30 20.91 6.02
CA THR A 37 14.92 19.59 5.48
C THR A 37 14.29 18.71 6.54
N TYR A 38 14.82 18.73 7.77
CA TYR A 38 14.27 17.94 8.87
C TYR A 38 12.86 18.39 9.25
N ILE A 39 12.62 19.71 9.28
CA ILE A 39 11.28 20.27 9.53
C ILE A 39 10.32 19.89 8.39
N ALA A 40 10.76 19.97 7.13
CA ALA A 40 9.93 19.58 5.98
C ALA A 40 9.52 18.10 6.04
N LEU A 41 10.45 17.21 6.41
CA LEU A 41 10.17 15.79 6.59
C LEU A 41 9.22 15.54 7.77
N ALA A 42 9.38 16.25 8.88
CA ALA A 42 8.47 16.14 10.03
C ALA A 42 7.05 16.59 9.67
N VAL A 43 6.90 17.70 8.95
CA VAL A 43 5.59 18.17 8.45
C VAL A 43 5.01 17.18 7.44
N TRP A 44 5.83 16.62 6.55
CA TRP A 44 5.38 15.61 5.60
C TRP A 44 4.93 14.33 6.29
N ALA A 45 5.65 13.87 7.33
CA ALA A 45 5.28 12.69 8.11
C ALA A 45 3.99 12.89 8.90
N ILE A 46 3.80 14.06 9.53
CA ILE A 46 2.56 14.41 10.22
C ILE A 46 1.41 14.50 9.22
N GLY A 47 1.62 15.18 8.08
CA GLY A 47 0.64 15.24 6.99
C GLY A 47 0.27 13.85 6.49
N TYR A 48 1.26 12.98 6.27
CA TYR A 48 1.01 11.59 5.88
C TYR A 48 0.23 10.84 6.96
N SER A 49 0.55 10.99 8.24
CA SER A 49 -0.18 10.31 9.32
C SER A 49 -1.64 10.75 9.45
N VAL A 50 -1.96 12.00 9.11
CA VAL A 50 -3.33 12.55 9.19
C VAL A 50 -4.12 12.31 7.91
N LEU A 51 -3.47 12.37 6.74
CA LEU A 51 -4.14 12.24 5.44
C LEU A 51 -4.09 10.84 4.83
N ALA A 52 -3.21 9.94 5.29
CA ALA A 52 -3.17 8.59 4.77
C ALA A 52 -4.33 7.77 5.34
N GLN A 53 -5.19 7.27 4.45
CA GLN A 53 -6.15 6.23 4.82
C GLN A 53 -5.37 4.95 5.19
N PRO A 54 -5.72 4.25 6.28
CA PRO A 54 -5.09 3.00 6.62
C PRO A 54 -5.33 1.99 5.50
N VAL A 55 -4.28 1.25 5.14
CA VAL A 55 -4.31 0.20 4.10
C VAL A 55 -5.34 -0.90 4.39
N ASN A 56 -5.79 -1.02 5.64
CA ASN A 56 -6.82 -1.96 6.08
C ASN A 56 -8.24 -1.46 5.76
N GLU A 57 -8.43 -0.16 5.52
CA GLU A 57 -9.70 0.41 5.06
C GLU A 57 -9.81 0.42 3.53
N ARG A 58 -8.75 0.14 2.73
CA ARG A 58 -8.96 -0.07 1.27
C ARG A 58 -9.83 -1.30 0.94
N THR A 59 -9.99 -2.21 1.89
CA THR A 59 -10.98 -3.30 1.83
C THR A 59 -12.37 -2.87 2.30
N GLU A 60 -12.50 -1.79 3.08
CA GLU A 60 -13.77 -1.33 3.68
C GLU A 60 -14.29 0.01 3.12
N ASP A 61 -13.48 0.79 2.41
CA ASP A 61 -13.80 2.05 1.70
C ASP A 61 -14.60 1.81 0.40
N THR A 62 -15.11 0.60 0.23
CA THR A 62 -16.28 0.34 -0.63
C THR A 62 -17.60 0.49 0.15
N ALA A 63 -17.58 0.91 1.42
CA ALA A 63 -18.75 1.41 2.14
C ALA A 63 -19.15 2.86 1.74
N GLY A 64 -18.59 3.36 0.63
CA GLY A 64 -18.99 4.59 -0.05
C GLY A 64 -19.51 4.32 -1.46
N ASN A 65 -20.55 3.48 -1.59
CA ASN A 65 -21.45 3.37 -2.75
C ASN A 65 -20.81 3.30 -4.15
N LYS A 66 -19.57 2.80 -4.28
CA LYS A 66 -19.04 2.36 -5.56
C LYS A 66 -19.42 0.90 -5.74
N PRO A 67 -20.28 0.56 -6.71
CA PRO A 67 -20.62 -0.84 -6.94
C PRO A 67 -19.34 -1.62 -7.26
N VAL A 68 -19.10 -2.70 -6.51
CA VAL A 68 -18.04 -3.66 -6.83
C VAL A 68 -18.26 -4.14 -8.27
N ASP A 69 -17.32 -3.82 -9.16
CA ASP A 69 -17.46 -4.14 -10.58
C ASP A 69 -16.99 -5.57 -10.85
N GLY A 70 -17.96 -6.48 -10.94
CA GLY A 70 -17.71 -7.89 -11.25
C GLY A 70 -16.97 -8.11 -12.57
N LYS A 71 -17.08 -7.20 -13.56
CA LYS A 71 -16.35 -7.29 -14.82
C LYS A 71 -14.85 -7.12 -14.61
N VAL A 72 -14.45 -6.15 -13.78
CA VAL A 72 -13.05 -5.88 -13.47
C VAL A 72 -12.43 -7.09 -12.78
N ILE A 73 -13.15 -7.67 -11.81
CA ILE A 73 -12.68 -8.86 -11.09
C ILE A 73 -12.53 -10.06 -12.05
N VAL A 74 -13.49 -10.28 -12.95
CA VAL A 74 -13.37 -11.34 -13.96
C VAL A 74 -12.17 -11.11 -14.88
N GLN A 75 -11.93 -9.87 -15.30
CA GLN A 75 -10.78 -9.51 -16.13
C GLN A 75 -9.45 -9.78 -15.43
N GLN A 76 -9.36 -9.51 -14.12
CA GLN A 76 -8.13 -9.66 -13.34
C GLN A 76 -7.85 -11.11 -12.92
N HIS A 77 -8.88 -11.87 -12.54
CA HIS A 77 -8.71 -13.17 -11.88
C HIS A 77 -9.13 -14.38 -12.72
N CYS A 78 -10.01 -14.22 -13.70
CA CYS A 78 -10.60 -15.37 -14.41
C CYS A 78 -9.99 -15.59 -15.80
N LEU A 79 -9.56 -14.52 -16.48
CA LEU A 79 -9.11 -14.60 -17.88
C LEU A 79 -7.80 -15.35 -18.09
N GLY A 80 -7.01 -15.59 -17.04
CA GLY A 80 -5.83 -16.44 -17.11
C GLY A 80 -6.16 -17.91 -17.40
N CYS A 81 -7.37 -18.36 -17.06
CA CYS A 81 -7.81 -19.74 -17.26
C CYS A 81 -9.04 -19.87 -18.17
N HIS A 82 -9.82 -18.80 -18.33
CA HIS A 82 -11.09 -18.82 -19.05
C HIS A 82 -11.16 -17.76 -20.14
N HIS A 83 -11.86 -18.06 -21.23
CA HIS A 83 -12.29 -17.03 -22.18
C HIS A 83 -13.72 -16.55 -21.86
N LEU A 84 -14.01 -15.30 -22.23
CA LEU A 84 -15.37 -14.76 -22.19
C LEU A 84 -16.28 -15.34 -23.29
N THR A 85 -15.71 -15.98 -24.29
CA THR A 85 -16.42 -16.65 -25.39
C THR A 85 -16.78 -18.09 -25.01
N LYS A 86 -17.35 -18.85 -25.95
CA LYS A 86 -17.57 -20.31 -25.81
C LYS A 86 -16.30 -21.15 -25.84
N GLU A 87 -15.18 -20.58 -26.26
CA GLU A 87 -13.94 -21.32 -26.46
C GLU A 87 -13.32 -21.75 -25.13
N ARG A 88 -12.69 -22.92 -25.14
CA ARG A 88 -11.93 -23.41 -23.99
C ARG A 88 -10.53 -22.81 -24.00
N LEU A 89 -10.04 -22.43 -22.82
CA LEU A 89 -8.63 -22.10 -22.60
C LEU A 89 -7.98 -23.19 -21.73
N VAL A 90 -8.00 -23.01 -20.41
CA VAL A 90 -7.72 -24.06 -19.42
C VAL A 90 -9.05 -24.62 -18.93
N GLY A 91 -9.89 -23.71 -18.46
CA GLY A 91 -11.29 -23.94 -18.14
C GLY A 91 -12.21 -23.74 -19.35
N PRO A 92 -13.50 -24.13 -19.23
CA PRO A 92 -14.49 -23.93 -20.26
C PRO A 92 -14.79 -22.44 -20.49
N GLY A 93 -15.24 -22.09 -21.70
CA GLY A 93 -15.70 -20.74 -22.01
C GLY A 93 -16.86 -20.27 -21.11
N LEU A 94 -16.89 -18.98 -20.79
CA LEU A 94 -17.84 -18.39 -19.84
C LEU A 94 -19.11 -17.84 -20.50
N GLU A 95 -19.14 -17.66 -21.82
CA GLU A 95 -20.34 -17.20 -22.54
C GLU A 95 -21.54 -18.11 -22.24
N GLY A 96 -22.66 -17.57 -21.77
CA GLY A 96 -23.86 -18.34 -21.41
C GLY A 96 -23.71 -19.25 -20.18
N VAL A 97 -22.71 -19.05 -19.31
CA VAL A 97 -22.51 -19.90 -18.12
C VAL A 97 -23.69 -19.84 -17.15
N GLY A 98 -24.34 -18.68 -17.02
CA GLY A 98 -25.54 -18.53 -16.19
C GLY A 98 -26.72 -19.40 -16.62
N LYS A 99 -26.79 -19.77 -17.92
CA LYS A 99 -27.79 -20.71 -18.45
C LYS A 99 -27.38 -22.17 -18.23
N ARG A 100 -26.08 -22.48 -18.30
CA ARG A 100 -25.54 -23.82 -18.04
C ARG A 100 -25.60 -24.21 -16.57
N LEU A 101 -25.45 -23.25 -15.67
CA LEU A 101 -25.49 -23.41 -14.22
C LEU A 101 -26.61 -22.53 -13.62
N PRO A 102 -27.88 -22.95 -13.75
CA PRO A 102 -29.01 -22.19 -13.23
C PRO A 102 -29.11 -22.28 -11.70
N GLY A 103 -29.83 -21.32 -11.10
CA GLY A 103 -30.04 -21.25 -9.65
C GLY A 103 -28.71 -21.06 -8.90
N GLU A 104 -28.59 -21.72 -7.74
CA GLU A 104 -27.43 -21.61 -6.85
C GLU A 104 -26.19 -22.39 -7.33
N LYS A 105 -26.31 -23.17 -8.41
CA LYS A 105 -25.20 -24.00 -8.92
C LYS A 105 -23.99 -23.17 -9.36
N LEU A 106 -24.22 -21.98 -9.91
CA LEU A 106 -23.14 -21.09 -10.28
C LEU A 106 -22.42 -20.58 -9.03
N THR A 107 -23.17 -20.13 -8.03
CA THR A 107 -22.66 -19.69 -6.74
C THR A 107 -21.86 -20.80 -6.04
N GLU A 108 -22.37 -22.02 -6.04
CA GLU A 108 -21.70 -23.17 -5.44
C GLU A 108 -20.34 -23.45 -6.09
N VAL A 109 -20.25 -23.39 -7.42
CA VAL A 109 -18.98 -23.54 -8.15
C VAL A 109 -18.01 -22.39 -7.86
N LEU A 110 -18.52 -21.15 -7.71
CA LEU A 110 -17.68 -20.00 -7.36
C LEU A 110 -17.14 -20.09 -5.92
N LEU A 111 -17.94 -20.62 -4.99
CA LEU A 111 -17.57 -20.76 -3.58
C LEU A 111 -16.69 -21.98 -3.31
N ASN A 112 -17.00 -23.13 -3.91
CA ASN A 112 -16.32 -24.39 -3.61
C ASN A 112 -15.27 -24.77 -4.67
N GLY A 113 -15.26 -24.10 -5.82
CA GLY A 113 -14.48 -24.53 -6.97
C GLY A 113 -15.09 -25.76 -7.63
N ARG A 114 -14.45 -26.23 -8.72
CA ARG A 114 -14.84 -27.48 -9.39
C ARG A 114 -13.69 -28.08 -10.20
N GLY A 115 -13.30 -29.30 -9.87
CA GLY A 115 -12.17 -29.98 -10.52
C GLY A 115 -10.89 -29.18 -10.30
N ALA A 116 -10.27 -28.69 -11.38
CA ALA A 116 -9.08 -27.84 -11.31
C ALA A 116 -9.39 -26.35 -11.07
N MET A 117 -10.66 -25.93 -11.11
CA MET A 117 -11.04 -24.54 -10.80
C MET A 117 -10.98 -24.32 -9.29
N PRO A 118 -10.15 -23.38 -8.78
CA PRO A 118 -10.05 -23.10 -7.36
C PRO A 118 -11.33 -22.43 -6.84
N SER A 119 -11.56 -22.52 -5.53
CA SER A 119 -12.58 -21.73 -4.84
C SER A 119 -12.17 -20.27 -4.76
N LEU A 120 -13.09 -19.34 -5.07
CA LEU A 120 -12.80 -17.90 -5.03
C LEU A 120 -12.43 -17.37 -3.63
N PRO A 121 -13.04 -17.86 -2.52
CA PRO A 121 -12.58 -17.48 -1.18
C PRO A 121 -11.10 -17.80 -0.93
N ASN A 122 -10.60 -18.92 -1.46
CA ASN A 122 -9.18 -19.29 -1.35
C ASN A 122 -8.28 -18.47 -2.29
N GLN A 123 -8.87 -17.68 -3.19
CA GLN A 123 -8.17 -16.68 -4.02
C GLN A 123 -8.20 -15.28 -3.39
N GLY A 124 -8.74 -15.15 -2.18
CA GLY A 124 -8.80 -13.88 -1.46
C GLY A 124 -9.97 -12.98 -1.86
N LEU A 125 -10.97 -13.50 -2.58
CA LEU A 125 -12.18 -12.73 -2.90
C LEU A 125 -13.18 -12.79 -1.75
N ASP A 126 -13.74 -11.63 -1.40
CA ASP A 126 -14.80 -11.52 -0.40
C ASP A 126 -16.19 -11.90 -0.96
N SER A 127 -17.18 -11.98 -0.08
CA SER A 127 -18.54 -12.39 -0.46
C SER A 127 -19.27 -11.39 -1.38
N GLU A 128 -18.96 -10.09 -1.32
CA GLU A 128 -19.55 -9.07 -2.17
C GLU A 128 -18.95 -9.10 -3.58
N GLN A 129 -17.63 -9.28 -3.66
CA GLN A 129 -16.87 -9.51 -4.88
C GLN A 129 -17.36 -10.76 -5.61
N ILE A 130 -17.58 -11.86 -4.90
CA ILE A 130 -18.10 -13.10 -5.50
C ILE A 130 -19.51 -12.88 -6.07
N LYS A 131 -20.40 -12.19 -5.35
CA LYS A 131 -21.73 -11.84 -5.85
C LYS A 131 -21.67 -10.93 -7.07
N ALA A 132 -20.76 -9.95 -7.09
CA ALA A 132 -20.57 -9.07 -8.23
C ALA A 132 -20.09 -9.84 -9.47
N VAL A 133 -19.13 -10.75 -9.31
CA VAL A 133 -18.66 -11.66 -10.35
C VAL A 133 -19.80 -12.53 -10.86
N GLU A 134 -20.56 -13.17 -9.97
CA GLU A 134 -21.69 -14.01 -10.34
C GLU A 134 -22.71 -13.23 -11.18
N LYS A 135 -23.05 -12.02 -10.74
CA LYS A 135 -23.98 -11.14 -11.47
C LYS A 135 -23.47 -10.84 -12.87
N TYR A 136 -22.19 -10.52 -13.04
CA TYR A 136 -21.60 -10.26 -14.35
C TYR A 136 -21.59 -11.52 -15.23
N LEU A 137 -21.20 -12.69 -14.69
CA LEU A 137 -21.19 -13.95 -15.43
C LEU A 137 -22.59 -14.37 -15.93
N ARG A 138 -23.65 -13.97 -15.22
CA ARG A 138 -25.04 -14.20 -15.67
C ARG A 138 -25.46 -13.32 -16.84
N THR A 139 -24.74 -12.22 -17.11
CA THR A 139 -25.00 -11.35 -18.27
C THR A 139 -24.29 -11.80 -19.56
N LEU A 140 -23.33 -12.72 -19.45
CA LEU A 140 -22.62 -13.34 -20.57
C LEU A 140 -23.44 -14.46 -21.21
#